data_AF-A0A6J5F8K4-F1
#
_entry.id   AF-A0A6J5F8K4-F1
#
_cell.length_a   1.000
_cell.length_b   1.000
_cell.length_c   1.000
_cell.angle_alpha   90.00
_cell.angle_beta   90.00
_cell.angle_gamma   90.00
#
_symmetry.space_group_name_H-M   'P 1'
#
loop_
_entity.id
_entity.type
_entity.pdbx_description
1 polymer ?
#
loop_
_entity_poly.entity_id
_entity_poly.type
_entity_poly.pdbx_seq_one_letter_code
_entity_poly.pdbx_strand_id
1 'polypeptide(L)'
;MDERKRDSMIAYIRRRMEEVGITPTDLAAAMAGEQLQHTELRYRSATGDTWSGEGEMPQWLQQAISAGQSIEHFEVSLTEKPQRKNREKADWRDDPFAGSPLARSPRQS
;
A
#
# COMPACT_ATOMS: atom_id res chain seq x y z
N MET A 1 22.14 -8.91 -0.26
CA MET A 1 21.92 -8.85 -1.72
C MET A 1 23.30 -8.84 -2.36
N ASP A 2 23.75 -9.99 -2.86
CA ASP A 2 25.09 -10.19 -3.40
C ASP A 2 25.36 -9.25 -4.58
N GLU A 3 26.50 -8.56 -4.54
CA GLU A 3 26.90 -7.59 -5.57
C GLU A 3 26.98 -8.24 -6.96
N ARG A 4 27.34 -9.53 -7.00
CA ARG A 4 27.34 -10.33 -8.23
C ARG A 4 25.95 -10.53 -8.84
N LYS A 5 24.90 -10.65 -8.02
CA LYS A 5 23.52 -10.78 -8.49
C LYS A 5 23.02 -9.45 -9.06
N ARG A 6 23.39 -8.32 -8.43
CA ARG A 6 23.09 -6.98 -8.97
C ARG A 6 23.76 -6.75 -10.32
N ASP A 7 25.05 -7.06 -10.42
CA ASP A 7 25.81 -6.89 -11.66
C ASP A 7 25.25 -7.75 -12.81
N SER A 8 24.92 -9.01 -12.51
CA SER A 8 24.27 -9.93 -13.46
C SER A 8 22.92 -9.39 -13.93
N MET A 9 22.13 -8.79 -13.03
CA MET A 9 20.84 -8.18 -13.36
C MET A 9 21.01 -6.94 -14.24
N ILE A 10 21.99 -6.08 -13.95
CA ILE A 10 22.29 -4.88 -14.74
C ILE A 10 22.72 -5.28 -16.15
N ALA A 11 23.61 -6.26 -16.28
CA ALA A 11 24.05 -6.78 -17.58
C ALA A 11 22.88 -7.37 -18.38
N TYR A 12 22.01 -8.12 -17.71
CA TYR A 12 20.80 -8.67 -18.32
C TYR A 12 19.87 -7.57 -18.84
N ILE A 13 19.56 -6.56 -18.02
CA ILE A 13 18.68 -5.45 -18.39
C ILE A 13 19.26 -4.66 -19.58
N ARG A 14 20.57 -4.38 -19.59
CA ARG A 14 21.24 -3.68 -20.71
C ARG A 14 21.12 -4.46 -22.01
N ARG A 15 21.42 -5.75 -22.01
CA ARG A 15 21.22 -6.61 -23.20
C ARG A 15 19.76 -6.60 -23.65
N ARG A 16 18.83 -6.61 -22.69
CA ARG A 16 17.40 -6.65 -22.96
C ARG A 16 16.90 -5.36 -23.60
N MET A 17 17.43 -4.21 -23.15
CA MET A 17 17.21 -2.89 -23.75
C MET A 17 17.65 -2.84 -25.21
N GLU A 18 18.83 -3.37 -25.53
CA GLU A 18 19.35 -3.39 -26.90
C GLU A 18 18.45 -4.21 -27.83
N GLU A 19 17.97 -5.37 -27.38
CA GLU A 19 17.11 -6.23 -28.21
C GLU A 19 15.72 -5.62 -28.48
N VAL A 20 15.19 -4.82 -27.54
CA VAL A 20 13.89 -4.14 -27.70
C VAL A 20 14.00 -2.71 -28.24
N GLY A 21 15.22 -2.20 -28.43
CA GLY A 21 15.46 -0.83 -28.92
C GLY A 21 15.14 0.28 -27.92
N ILE A 22 15.11 0.00 -26.62
CA ILE A 22 14.89 1.01 -25.57
C ILE A 22 16.22 1.67 -25.22
N THR A 23 16.25 2.99 -25.21
CA THR A 23 17.44 3.74 -24.77
C THR A 23 17.42 3.90 -23.24
N PRO A 24 18.60 3.99 -22.58
CA PRO A 24 18.64 4.24 -21.14
C PRO A 24 17.98 5.58 -20.75
N THR A 25 18.00 6.56 -21.66
CA THR A 25 17.30 7.84 -21.50
C THR A 25 15.79 7.68 -21.53
N ASP A 26 15.24 6.89 -22.45
CA ASP A 26 13.82 6.58 -22.52
C ASP A 26 13.34 5.83 -21.26
N LEU A 27 14.12 4.83 -20.81
CA LEU A 27 13.81 4.16 -19.54
C LEU A 27 13.84 5.14 -18.36
N ALA A 28 14.82 6.03 -18.30
CA ALA A 28 14.90 7.03 -17.24
C ALA A 28 13.71 8.00 -17.27
N ALA A 29 13.25 8.41 -18.46
CA ALA A 29 12.08 9.27 -18.63
C ALA A 29 10.79 8.56 -18.21
N ALA A 30 10.62 7.29 -18.59
CA ALA A 30 9.50 6.46 -18.15
C ALA A 30 9.46 6.35 -16.61
N MET A 31 10.59 5.97 -15.99
CA MET A 31 10.71 5.86 -14.54
C MET A 31 10.49 7.18 -13.81
N ALA A 32 10.93 8.31 -14.38
CA ALA A 32 10.69 9.63 -13.80
C ALA A 32 9.20 10.00 -13.85
N GLY A 33 8.52 9.70 -14.96
CA GLY A 33 7.07 9.85 -15.09
C GLY A 33 6.32 8.99 -14.07
N GLU A 34 6.67 7.71 -13.98
CA GLU A 34 6.09 6.76 -13.02
C GLU A 34 6.32 7.19 -11.57
N GLN A 35 7.52 7.66 -11.23
CA GLN A 35 7.82 8.18 -9.89
C GLN A 35 7.05 9.46 -9.57
N LEU A 36 6.81 10.33 -10.55
CA LEU A 36 5.94 11.50 -10.40
C LEU A 36 4.49 11.06 -10.15
N GLN A 37 3.97 10.11 -10.93
CA GLN A 37 2.61 9.55 -10.72
C GLN A 37 2.48 8.88 -9.35
N HIS A 38 3.53 8.18 -8.89
CA HIS A 38 3.54 7.56 -7.57
C HIS A 38 3.69 8.60 -6.44
N THR A 39 4.36 9.72 -6.71
CA THR A 39 4.44 10.87 -5.80
C THR A 39 3.09 11.59 -5.70
N GLU A 40 2.38 11.69 -6.82
CA GLU A 40 1.01 12.20 -6.90
C GLU A 40 0.01 11.25 -6.24
N LEU A 41 0.30 9.97 -6.05
CA LEU A 41 -0.54 9.03 -5.32
C LEU A 41 0.01 8.83 -3.89
N ARG A 42 0.02 9.92 -3.11
CA ARG A 42 0.56 9.93 -1.75
C ARG A 42 -0.09 8.86 -0.85
N TYR A 43 -1.40 8.67 -0.93
CA TYR A 43 -2.17 7.79 -0.04
C TYR A 43 -3.03 6.75 -0.80
N ARG A 44 -3.18 5.53 -0.26
CA ARG A 44 -4.01 4.43 -0.79
C ARG A 44 -4.75 3.70 0.31
N SER A 45 -6.05 3.47 0.12
CA SER A 45 -6.95 2.69 0.97
C SER A 45 -6.82 1.19 0.71
N ALA A 46 -7.20 0.37 1.69
CA ALA A 46 -7.25 -1.10 1.54
C ALA A 46 -8.31 -1.58 0.52
N THR A 47 -9.30 -0.73 0.24
CA THR A 47 -10.37 -0.98 -0.74
C THR A 47 -9.92 -0.66 -2.17
N GLY A 48 -8.77 0.02 -2.31
CA GLY A 48 -8.17 0.37 -3.60
C GLY A 48 -8.33 1.85 -3.99
N ASP A 49 -9.00 2.67 -3.17
CA ASP A 49 -9.06 4.12 -3.38
C ASP A 49 -7.69 4.74 -3.19
N THR A 50 -7.37 5.78 -3.96
CA THR A 50 -6.11 6.52 -3.83
C THR A 50 -6.38 8.00 -3.70
N TRP A 51 -5.59 8.69 -2.89
CA TRP A 51 -5.67 10.12 -2.68
C TRP A 51 -4.29 10.77 -2.73
N SER A 52 -4.21 11.85 -3.47
CA SER A 52 -2.96 12.55 -3.75
C SER A 52 -2.44 13.40 -2.61
N GLY A 53 -3.27 13.65 -1.59
CA GLY A 53 -3.00 14.67 -0.57
C GLY A 53 -3.37 16.08 -1.02
N GLU A 54 -3.82 16.24 -2.27
CA GLU A 54 -4.30 17.49 -2.84
C GLU A 54 -5.82 17.45 -2.98
N GLY A 55 -6.50 18.55 -2.60
CA GLY A 55 -7.95 18.67 -2.67
C GLY A 55 -8.71 18.13 -1.46
N GLU A 56 -9.99 17.82 -1.66
CA GLU A 56 -10.89 17.40 -0.57
C GLU A 56 -10.54 15.99 -0.07
N MET A 57 -10.43 15.86 1.25
CA MET A 57 -10.08 14.59 1.89
C MET A 57 -11.23 13.59 1.71
N PRO A 58 -10.98 12.40 1.14
CA PRO A 58 -12.03 11.44 0.87
C PRO A 58 -12.59 10.83 2.17
N GLN A 59 -13.86 10.43 2.11
CA GLN A 59 -14.58 9.90 3.28
C GLN A 59 -13.88 8.70 3.92
N TRP A 60 -13.26 7.81 3.14
CA TRP A 60 -12.52 6.66 3.69
C TRP A 60 -11.34 7.09 4.56
N LEU A 61 -10.67 8.19 4.22
CA LEU A 61 -9.53 8.70 4.96
C LEU A 61 -9.98 9.44 6.22
N GLN A 62 -11.06 10.22 6.12
CA GLN A 62 -11.71 10.84 7.28
C GLN A 62 -12.17 9.79 8.29
N GLN A 63 -12.84 8.73 7.83
CA GLN A 63 -13.29 7.63 8.69
C GLN A 63 -12.11 6.90 9.33
N ALA A 64 -11.02 6.67 8.60
CA ALA A 64 -9.83 6.04 9.15
C ALA A 64 -9.18 6.89 10.25
N ILE A 65 -9.06 8.20 10.04
CA ILE A 65 -8.53 9.12 11.05
C ILE A 65 -9.47 9.19 12.26
N SER A 66 -10.79 9.26 12.05
CA SER A 66 -11.78 9.22 13.14
C SER A 66 -11.76 7.89 13.90
N ALA A 67 -11.38 6.79 13.26
CA ALA A 67 -11.16 5.49 13.90
C ALA A 67 -9.81 5.40 14.65
N GLY A 68 -9.02 6.48 14.67
CA GLY A 68 -7.72 6.56 15.35
C GLY A 68 -6.55 6.00 14.54
N GLN A 69 -6.74 5.79 13.24
CA GLN A 69 -5.68 5.29 12.36
C GLN A 69 -4.87 6.44 11.75
N SER A 70 -3.55 6.35 11.80
CA SER A 70 -2.66 7.37 11.23
C SER A 70 -2.73 7.38 9.71
N ILE A 71 -2.79 8.57 9.12
CA ILE A 71 -2.75 8.79 7.66
C ILE A 71 -1.48 8.20 7.00
N GLU A 72 -0.37 8.16 7.73
CA GLU A 72 0.89 7.51 7.32
C GLU A 72 0.72 6.02 6.97
N HIS A 73 -0.25 5.34 7.59
CA HIS A 73 -0.55 3.94 7.28
C HIS A 73 -1.10 3.74 5.86
N PHE A 74 -1.66 4.80 5.28
CA PHE A 74 -2.16 4.80 3.92
C PHE A 74 -1.12 5.33 2.95
N GLU A 75 0.05 5.81 3.39
CA GLU A 75 1.04 6.38 2.50
C GLU A 75 1.67 5.31 1.60
N VAL A 76 1.71 5.56 0.28
CA VAL A 76 2.21 4.60 -0.72
C VAL A 76 3.74 4.64 -0.82
N SER A 77 4.40 5.58 -0.14
CA SER A 77 5.85 5.76 -0.10
C SER A 77 6.55 4.64 0.67
N LEU A 78 6.69 3.44 0.08
CA LEU A 78 7.70 2.38 0.34
C LEU A 78 8.22 2.14 1.78
N THR A 79 7.51 2.57 2.83
CA THR A 79 7.84 2.31 4.23
C THR A 79 6.98 1.14 4.68
N GLU A 80 7.49 -0.01 4.27
CA GLU A 80 7.41 -1.30 4.92
C GLU A 80 6.48 -1.42 6.15
N LYS A 81 5.44 -2.23 5.92
CA LYS A 81 4.64 -3.00 6.89
C LYS A 81 3.60 -2.20 7.66
N PRO A 82 2.29 -2.45 7.42
CA PRO A 82 1.30 -2.18 8.45
C PRO A 82 1.61 -3.16 9.58
N GLN A 83 2.43 -2.69 10.52
CA GLN A 83 2.53 -3.30 11.82
C GLN A 83 1.12 -3.19 12.39
N ARG A 84 0.42 -4.32 12.34
CA ARG A 84 -0.74 -4.65 13.17
C ARG A 84 -0.31 -4.62 14.63
N LYS A 85 0.20 -3.48 15.11
CA LYS A 85 0.44 -3.30 16.54
C LYS A 85 -0.94 -3.11 17.11
N ASN A 86 -1.36 -4.09 17.91
CA ASN A 86 -2.49 -3.97 18.83
C ASN A 86 -3.88 -4.28 18.28
N ARG A 87 -4.06 -5.46 17.64
CA ARG A 87 -5.30 -6.24 17.86
C ARG A 87 -5.17 -7.21 19.04
N GLU A 88 -4.19 -6.99 19.92
CA GLU A 88 -3.97 -7.80 21.12
C GLU A 88 -4.58 -7.18 22.39
N LYS A 89 -5.31 -6.06 22.26
CA LYS A 89 -6.13 -5.49 23.32
C LYS A 89 -7.46 -4.94 22.79
N ALA A 90 -8.12 -5.67 21.91
CA ALA A 90 -9.57 -5.55 21.85
C ALA A 90 -10.08 -6.45 22.98
N ASP A 91 -10.25 -5.89 24.16
CA ASP A 91 -10.82 -6.59 25.33
C ASP A 91 -12.31 -6.87 25.02
N TRP A 92 -12.58 -7.91 24.23
CA TRP A 92 -13.93 -8.39 23.89
C TRP A 92 -14.73 -8.85 25.11
N ARG A 93 -14.14 -8.77 26.31
CA ARG A 93 -14.79 -9.04 27.59
C ARG A 93 -15.71 -7.91 28.05
N ASP A 94 -15.58 -6.70 27.48
CA ASP A 94 -16.44 -5.55 27.78
C ASP A 94 -17.41 -5.22 26.63
N ASP A 95 -17.49 -6.08 25.61
CA ASP A 95 -18.42 -5.87 24.51
C ASP A 95 -19.86 -6.24 24.94
N PRO A 96 -20.83 -5.29 24.89
CA PRO A 96 -22.19 -5.53 25.37
C PRO A 96 -22.98 -6.53 24.51
N PHE A 97 -22.43 -6.97 23.37
CA PHE A 97 -23.00 -7.98 22.49
C PHE A 97 -22.27 -9.33 22.58
N ALA A 98 -21.14 -9.43 23.26
CA ALA A 98 -20.42 -10.69 23.47
C ALA A 98 -21.27 -11.68 24.28
N GLY A 99 -21.77 -12.72 23.61
CA GLY A 99 -22.69 -13.71 24.19
C GLY A 99 -24.14 -13.59 23.72
N SER A 100 -24.46 -12.59 22.89
CA SER A 100 -25.78 -12.44 22.29
C SER A 100 -26.02 -13.49 21.19
N PRO A 101 -27.27 -13.98 21.01
CA PRO A 101 -27.62 -14.95 19.97
C PRO A 101 -27.36 -14.47 18.52
N LEU A 102 -27.05 -13.19 18.33
CA LEU A 102 -26.64 -12.58 17.06
C LEU A 102 -25.21 -12.96 16.63
N ALA A 103 -24.37 -13.49 17.51
CA ALA A 103 -22.99 -13.90 17.19
C ALA A 103 -22.88 -15.26 16.48
N ARG A 104 -24.00 -15.99 16.31
CA ARG A 104 -24.01 -17.33 15.71
C ARG A 104 -24.44 -17.20 14.24
N SER A 105 -23.48 -17.19 13.32
CA SER A 105 -23.77 -17.29 11.88
C SER A 105 -24.60 -18.57 11.61
N PRO A 106 -25.67 -18.49 10.80
CA PRO A 106 -26.45 -19.68 10.47
C PRO A 106 -25.58 -20.65 9.65
N ARG A 107 -25.48 -21.91 10.10
CA ARG A 107 -24.98 -23.00 9.26
C ARG A 107 -25.86 -23.08 8.01
N GLN A 108 -25.27 -22.85 6.85
CA GLN A 108 -25.86 -23.26 5.58
C GLN A 108 -25.78 -24.79 5.49
N SER A 109 -26.88 -25.38 5.03
CA SER A 109 -27.23 -26.81 5.02
C SER A 109 -26.27 -27.71 4.27
#